data_AF-A0A378J2A9-F1
#
_entry.id   AF-A0A378J2A9-F1
#
_cell.length_a   1.000
_cell.length_b   1.000
_cell.length_c   1.000
_cell.angle_alpha   90.00
_cell.angle_beta   90.00
_cell.angle_gamma   90.00
#
_symmetry.space_group_name_H-M   'P 1'
#
loop_
_entity.id
_entity.type
_entity.pdbx_description
1 polymer ?
#
loop_
_entity_poly.entity_id
_entity_poly.type
_entity_poly.pdbx_seq_one_letter_code
_entity_poly.pdbx_strand_id
1 'polypeptide(L)'
;MMNLMDAIHFLLPFLGCLFFLLGIRLQRKNYIVASLWLSLIALALHYRASGGEILGSYFNYTHAIIYSLNLIVLLAATIYLLFSLSSNTQTKLIHYSTGLLSACLITGLFLLLGNLWVNAVFVENRLPGTPILQVASFNKQPYCDYKYVFYKIGPDSTVRFMCPNHYGLLPSVGRLDSAPGFVVKQLPIQLQNKFKQDSDSL
;
A
#
# COMPACT_ATOMS: atom_id res chain seq x y z
N MET A 1 -16.17 -6.69 16.99
CA MET A 1 -16.17 -5.39 17.70
C MET A 1 -15.12 -4.52 17.03
N MET A 2 -15.49 -3.33 16.53
CA MET A 2 -14.50 -2.36 16.07
C MET A 2 -13.75 -1.82 17.29
N ASN A 3 -12.42 -1.90 17.27
CA ASN A 3 -11.63 -1.20 18.28
C ASN A 3 -11.67 0.30 18.01
N LEU A 4 -11.48 1.11 19.06
CA LEU A 4 -11.46 2.58 18.95
C LEU A 4 -10.45 3.06 17.91
N MET A 5 -9.30 2.39 17.83
CA MET A 5 -8.25 2.67 16.84
C MET A 5 -8.75 2.45 15.41
N ASP A 6 -9.47 1.35 15.16
CA ASP A 6 -10.06 1.07 13.85
C ASP A 6 -11.10 2.14 13.49
N ALA A 7 -11.95 2.53 14.46
CA ALA A 7 -12.90 3.61 14.25
C ALA A 7 -12.23 4.92 13.82
N ILE A 8 -11.12 5.29 14.45
CA ILE A 8 -10.35 6.50 14.11
C ILE A 8 -9.74 6.40 12.70
N HIS A 9 -9.14 5.24 12.37
CA HIS A 9 -8.56 4.99 11.05
C HIS A 9 -9.58 5.09 9.92
N PHE A 10 -10.83 4.72 10.16
CA PHE A 10 -11.90 4.89 9.18
C PHE A 10 -12.42 6.34 9.17
N LEU A 11 -12.73 6.90 10.33
CA LEU A 11 -13.44 8.18 10.46
C LEU A 11 -12.65 9.34 9.86
N LEU A 12 -11.34 9.42 10.12
CA LEU A 12 -10.52 10.56 9.70
C LEU A 12 -10.43 10.73 8.17
N PRO A 13 -10.16 9.68 7.37
CA PRO A 13 -10.23 9.75 5.90
C PRO A 13 -11.61 10.20 5.38
N PHE A 14 -12.71 9.70 5.98
CA PHE A 14 -14.05 10.10 5.57
C PHE A 14 -14.34 11.57 5.89
N LEU A 15 -13.96 12.05 7.08
CA LEU A 15 -14.07 13.46 7.42
C LEU A 15 -13.19 14.31 6.50
N GLY A 16 -11.94 13.91 6.24
CA GLY A 16 -11.06 14.59 5.29
C GLY A 16 -11.71 14.73 3.91
N CYS A 17 -12.34 13.67 3.40
CA CYS A 17 -13.10 13.69 2.15
C CYS A 17 -14.31 14.64 2.22
N LEU A 18 -15.10 14.57 3.28
CA LEU A 18 -16.26 15.44 3.49
C LEU A 18 -15.85 16.92 3.50
N PHE A 19 -14.83 17.28 4.27
CA PHE A 19 -14.30 18.64 4.34
C PHE A 19 -13.74 19.12 3.00
N PHE A 20 -13.10 18.23 2.23
CA PHE A 20 -12.63 18.55 0.88
C PHE A 20 -13.80 18.90 -0.06
N LEU A 21 -14.82 18.03 -0.12
CA LEU A 21 -16.00 18.22 -0.96
C LEU A 21 -16.78 19.48 -0.56
N LEU A 22 -16.94 19.74 0.74
CA LEU A 22 -17.54 20.97 1.25
C LEU A 22 -16.71 22.20 0.87
N GLY A 23 -15.39 22.12 0.95
CA GLY A 23 -14.48 23.19 0.56
C GLY A 23 -14.60 23.57 -0.92
N ILE A 24 -14.69 22.57 -1.80
CA ILE A 24 -14.95 22.80 -3.23
C ILE A 24 -16.35 23.39 -3.43
N ARG A 25 -17.39 22.76 -2.87
CA ARG A 25 -18.78 23.16 -3.08
C ARG A 25 -19.09 24.56 -2.57
N LEU A 26 -18.54 24.94 -1.42
CA LEU A 26 -18.74 26.24 -0.79
C LEU A 26 -17.69 27.28 -1.24
N GLN A 27 -16.70 26.88 -2.05
CA GLN A 27 -15.57 27.71 -2.48
C GLN A 27 -14.79 28.35 -1.31
N ARG A 28 -14.66 27.62 -0.21
CA ARG A 28 -14.01 28.09 1.03
C ARG A 28 -12.70 27.34 1.26
N LYS A 29 -11.58 28.04 1.08
CA LYS A 29 -10.21 27.49 1.24
C LYS A 29 -9.97 26.88 2.62
N ASN A 30 -10.58 27.43 3.68
CA ASN A 30 -10.39 26.94 5.05
C ASN A 30 -10.83 25.47 5.23
N TYR A 31 -11.90 25.04 4.56
CA TYR A 31 -12.31 23.63 4.62
C TYR A 31 -11.34 22.70 3.87
N ILE A 32 -10.70 23.21 2.81
CA ILE A 32 -9.67 22.46 2.06
C ILE A 32 -8.39 22.33 2.91
N VAL A 33 -8.00 23.39 3.62
CA VAL A 33 -6.90 23.34 4.59
C VAL A 33 -7.23 22.38 5.74
N ALA A 34 -8.45 22.40 6.27
CA ALA A 34 -8.88 21.44 7.30
C ALA A 34 -8.82 19.99 6.80
N SER A 35 -9.29 19.74 5.56
CA SER A 35 -9.17 18.44 4.91
C SER A 35 -7.71 17.98 4.79
N LEU A 36 -6.81 18.86 4.35
CA LEU A 36 -5.38 18.56 4.27
C LEU A 36 -4.82 18.11 5.63
N TRP A 37 -5.12 18.85 6.70
CA TRP A 37 -4.68 18.51 8.06
C TRP A 37 -5.24 17.16 8.52
N LEU A 38 -6.53 16.92 8.32
CA LEU A 38 -7.16 15.64 8.66
C LEU A 38 -6.50 14.48 7.91
N SER A 39 -6.24 14.65 6.61
CA SER A 39 -5.59 13.62 5.80
C SER A 39 -4.13 13.38 6.17
N LEU A 40 -3.38 14.41 6.60
CA LEU A 40 -2.01 14.25 7.12
C LEU A 40 -1.99 13.48 8.45
N ILE A 41 -2.92 13.78 9.35
CA ILE A 41 -3.07 13.05 10.61
C ILE A 41 -3.42 11.59 10.33
N ALA A 42 -4.40 11.35 9.45
CA ALA A 42 -4.79 10.00 9.05
C ALA A 42 -3.62 9.23 8.42
N LEU A 43 -2.82 9.88 7.56
CA LEU A 43 -1.63 9.29 6.95
C LEU A 43 -0.62 8.87 8.02
N ALA A 44 -0.31 9.75 8.98
CA ALA A 44 0.63 9.45 10.06
C ALA A 44 0.16 8.29 10.95
N LEU A 45 -1.14 8.22 11.22
CA LEU A 45 -1.74 7.13 11.99
C LEU A 45 -1.64 5.80 11.23
N HIS A 46 -2.00 5.77 9.95
CA HIS A 46 -1.88 4.56 9.13
C HIS A 46 -0.42 4.11 8.99
N TYR A 47 0.52 5.04 8.84
CA TYR A 47 1.95 4.73 8.78
C TYR A 47 2.46 4.07 10.07
N ARG A 48 2.02 4.56 11.24
CA ARG A 48 2.36 3.93 12.52
C ARG A 48 1.70 2.56 12.68
N ALA A 49 0.43 2.44 12.30
CA ALA A 49 -0.31 1.19 12.39
C ALA A 49 0.25 0.10 11.46
N SER A 50 0.84 0.50 10.32
CA SER A 50 1.51 -0.42 9.39
C SER A 50 2.95 -0.76 9.78
N GLY A 51 3.45 -0.29 10.93
CA GLY A 51 4.85 -0.51 11.34
C GLY A 51 5.88 0.25 10.49
N GLY A 52 5.45 1.26 9.75
CA GLY A 52 6.30 2.04 8.85
C GLY A 52 6.51 1.42 7.46
N GLU A 53 5.82 0.32 7.15
CA GLU A 53 5.95 -0.40 5.88
C GLU A 53 4.65 -0.34 5.07
N ILE A 54 4.76 -0.26 3.74
CA ILE A 54 3.61 -0.35 2.80
C ILE A 54 3.37 -1.80 2.38
N LEU A 55 4.45 -2.60 2.33
CA LEU A 55 4.41 -4.03 2.05
C LEU A 55 4.29 -4.77 3.38
N GLY A 56 3.21 -5.50 3.60
CA GLY A 56 2.96 -6.13 4.89
C GLY A 56 1.51 -6.51 5.09
N SER A 57 1.23 -7.24 6.17
CA SER A 57 -0.08 -7.82 6.46
C SER A 57 -1.17 -6.80 6.82
N TYR A 58 -0.79 -5.56 7.19
CA TYR A 58 -1.72 -4.50 7.57
C TYR A 58 -2.63 -4.08 6.41
N PHE A 59 -2.09 -3.94 5.20
CA PHE A 59 -2.86 -3.48 4.05
C PHE A 59 -3.60 -4.62 3.36
N ASN A 60 -4.65 -5.13 4.00
CA ASN A 60 -5.69 -5.93 3.34
C ASN A 60 -6.58 -5.04 2.44
N TYR A 61 -7.56 -5.62 1.74
CA TYR A 61 -8.44 -4.82 0.86
C TYR A 61 -9.12 -3.66 1.59
N THR A 62 -9.59 -3.88 2.82
CA THR A 62 -10.28 -2.86 3.61
C THR A 62 -9.37 -1.67 3.91
N HIS A 63 -8.19 -1.91 4.48
CA HIS A 63 -7.23 -0.85 4.80
C HIS A 63 -6.65 -0.21 3.53
N ALA A 64 -6.45 -0.97 2.46
CA ALA A 64 -5.98 -0.44 1.17
C ALA A 64 -6.97 0.55 0.55
N ILE A 65 -8.28 0.27 0.61
CA ILE A 65 -9.32 1.20 0.10
C ILE A 65 -9.32 2.51 0.91
N ILE A 66 -9.31 2.42 2.24
CA ILE A 66 -9.36 3.59 3.13
C ILE A 66 -8.12 4.44 2.95
N TYR A 67 -6.95 3.80 2.90
CA TYR A 67 -5.68 4.48 2.70
C TYR A 67 -5.61 5.11 1.30
N SER A 68 -6.12 4.43 0.26
CA SER A 68 -6.22 5.00 -1.10
C SER A 68 -7.08 6.26 -1.11
N LEU A 69 -8.26 6.21 -0.49
CA LEU A 69 -9.14 7.37 -0.36
C LEU A 69 -8.42 8.54 0.32
N ASN A 70 -7.75 8.27 1.44
CA ASN A 70 -7.01 9.30 2.17
C ASN A 70 -5.92 9.95 1.32
N LEU A 71 -5.14 9.16 0.59
CA LEU A 71 -4.07 9.66 -0.27
C LEU A 71 -4.60 10.49 -1.43
N ILE A 72 -5.70 10.08 -2.06
CA ILE A 72 -6.35 10.82 -3.14
C ILE A 72 -6.82 12.18 -2.63
N VAL A 73 -7.50 12.22 -1.47
CA VAL A 73 -7.96 13.46 -0.85
C VAL A 73 -6.78 14.36 -0.47
N LEU A 74 -5.75 13.80 0.16
CA LEU A 74 -4.53 14.52 0.54
C LEU A 74 -3.87 15.18 -0.69
N LEU A 75 -3.70 14.41 -1.76
CA LEU A 75 -3.09 14.91 -2.98
C LEU A 75 -3.95 15.98 -3.65
N ALA A 76 -5.25 15.73 -3.78
CA ALA A 76 -6.17 16.68 -4.39
C ALA A 76 -6.22 18.01 -3.63
N ALA A 77 -6.25 17.96 -2.29
CA ALA A 77 -6.17 19.15 -1.44
C ALA A 77 -4.83 19.90 -1.61
N THR A 78 -3.71 19.17 -1.65
CA THR A 78 -2.38 19.73 -1.85
C THR A 78 -2.27 20.43 -3.20
N ILE A 79 -2.66 19.75 -4.28
CA ILE A 79 -2.66 20.29 -5.64
C ILE A 79 -3.55 21.53 -5.73
N TYR A 80 -4.77 21.47 -5.18
CA TYR A 80 -5.68 22.62 -5.18
C TYR A 80 -5.05 23.84 -4.52
N LEU A 81 -4.41 23.67 -3.36
CA LEU A 81 -3.77 24.77 -2.63
C LEU A 81 -2.55 25.31 -3.38
N LEU A 82 -1.73 24.44 -3.97
CA LEU A 82 -0.60 24.83 -4.82
C LEU A 82 -1.07 25.69 -6.01
N PHE A 83 -2.10 25.25 -6.73
CA PHE A 83 -2.64 26.02 -7.86
C PHE A 83 -3.32 27.32 -7.40
N SER A 84 -4.02 27.32 -6.26
CA SER A 84 -4.60 28.55 -5.72
C SER A 84 -3.54 29.58 -5.30
N LEU A 85 -2.36 29.13 -4.86
CA LEU A 85 -1.25 30.03 -4.54
C LEU A 85 -0.60 30.55 -5.82
N SER A 86 -0.39 29.65 -6.77
CA SER A 86 0.18 29.94 -8.09
C SER A 86 -0.66 30.98 -8.84
N SER A 87 -1.99 30.83 -8.88
CA SER A 87 -2.90 31.77 -9.56
C SER A 87 -2.88 33.19 -9.00
N ASN A 88 -2.55 33.34 -7.71
CA ASN A 88 -2.48 34.65 -7.05
C ASN A 88 -1.14 35.36 -7.31
N THR A 89 -0.16 34.68 -7.89
CA THR A 89 1.20 35.21 -8.08
C THR A 89 1.49 35.38 -9.56
N GLN A 90 2.02 36.53 -10.00
CA GLN A 90 2.27 36.79 -11.42
C GLN A 90 3.59 36.18 -11.96
N THR A 91 4.35 35.49 -11.12
CA THR A 91 5.69 35.01 -11.48
C THR A 91 5.62 33.72 -12.31
N LYS A 92 6.06 33.77 -13.57
CA LYS A 92 6.09 32.60 -14.48
C LYS A 92 6.83 31.39 -13.91
N LEU A 93 7.91 31.61 -13.17
CA LEU A 93 8.66 30.53 -12.50
C LEU A 93 7.79 29.73 -11.53
N ILE A 94 6.95 30.42 -10.74
CA ILE A 94 6.06 29.77 -9.75
C ILE A 94 5.05 28.88 -10.48
N HIS A 95 4.49 29.34 -11.60
CA HIS A 95 3.57 28.52 -12.40
C HIS A 95 4.23 27.23 -12.92
N TYR A 96 5.43 27.32 -13.50
CA TYR A 96 6.15 26.14 -13.99
C TYR A 96 6.54 25.19 -12.86
N SER A 97 7.06 25.71 -11.74
CA SER A 97 7.42 24.90 -10.57
C SER A 97 6.19 24.23 -9.95
N THR A 98 5.05 24.91 -9.87
CA THR A 98 3.78 24.34 -9.39
C THR A 98 3.33 23.19 -10.28
N GLY A 99 3.40 23.37 -11.61
CA GLY A 99 3.05 22.33 -12.57
C GLY A 99 3.96 21.10 -12.47
N LEU A 100 5.28 21.31 -12.41
CA LEU A 100 6.26 20.24 -12.26
C LEU A 100 6.06 19.47 -10.94
N LEU A 101 5.93 20.19 -9.82
CA LEU A 101 5.68 19.59 -8.52
C LEU A 101 4.39 18.77 -8.52
N SER A 102 3.31 19.29 -9.11
CA SER A 102 2.04 18.58 -9.23
C SER A 102 2.19 17.29 -10.06
N ALA A 103 2.92 17.33 -11.18
CA ALA A 103 3.18 16.15 -12.01
C ALA A 103 3.99 15.08 -11.25
N CYS A 104 5.01 15.49 -10.48
CA CYS A 104 5.78 14.58 -9.64
C CYS A 104 4.90 13.94 -8.55
N LEU A 105 4.04 14.73 -7.89
CA LEU A 105 3.16 14.23 -6.84
C LEU A 105 2.10 13.26 -7.40
N ILE A 106 1.53 13.55 -8.57
CA ILE A 106 0.58 12.65 -9.25
C ILE A 106 1.27 11.33 -9.62
N THR A 107 2.47 11.39 -10.22
CA THR A 107 3.25 10.19 -10.57
C THR A 107 3.58 9.37 -9.33
N GLY A 108 4.02 10.03 -8.26
CA GLY A 108 4.30 9.38 -6.97
C GLY A 108 3.07 8.71 -6.37
N LEU A 109 1.89 9.34 -6.46
CA LEU A 109 0.64 8.73 -5.99
C LEU A 109 0.30 7.46 -6.78
N PHE A 110 0.41 7.47 -8.11
CA PHE A 110 0.12 6.28 -8.92
C PHE A 110 1.05 5.11 -8.56
N LEU A 111 2.35 5.37 -8.39
CA LEU A 111 3.29 4.35 -7.94
C LEU A 111 2.93 3.82 -6.56
N LEU A 112 2.62 4.70 -5.61
CA LEU A 112 2.29 4.31 -4.25
C LEU A 112 0.98 3.51 -4.15
N LEU A 113 -0.05 3.90 -4.91
CA LEU A 113 -1.29 3.14 -5.04
C LEU A 113 -1.04 1.79 -5.71
N GLY A 114 -0.18 1.73 -6.73
CA GLY A 114 0.22 0.48 -7.37
C GLY A 114 0.86 -0.49 -6.36
N ASN A 115 1.83 -0.04 -5.58
CA ASN A 115 2.45 -0.85 -4.51
C ASN A 115 1.42 -1.33 -3.50
N LEU A 116 0.56 -0.42 -3.03
CA LEU A 116 -0.48 -0.70 -2.05
C LEU A 116 -1.43 -1.79 -2.53
N TRP A 117 -1.91 -1.70 -3.77
CA TRP A 117 -2.87 -2.65 -4.33
C TRP A 117 -2.24 -3.99 -4.68
N VAL A 118 -1.00 -4.00 -5.20
CA VAL A 118 -0.27 -5.27 -5.38
C VAL A 118 -0.09 -5.96 -4.04
N ASN A 119 0.25 -5.23 -2.97
CA ASN A 119 0.33 -5.77 -1.62
C ASN A 119 -1.03 -6.28 -1.13
N ALA A 120 -2.11 -5.53 -1.29
CA ALA A 120 -3.43 -5.94 -0.82
C ALA A 120 -3.92 -7.23 -1.50
N VAL A 121 -3.75 -7.33 -2.82
CA VAL A 121 -4.03 -8.55 -3.59
C VAL A 121 -3.13 -9.70 -3.13
N PHE A 122 -1.86 -9.42 -2.82
CA PHE A 122 -0.94 -10.43 -2.30
C PHE A 122 -1.36 -10.92 -0.91
N VAL A 123 -1.70 -10.02 0.01
CA VAL A 123 -2.06 -10.35 1.40
C VAL A 123 -3.39 -11.10 1.47
N GLU A 124 -4.40 -10.65 0.73
CA GLU A 124 -5.76 -11.20 0.84
C GLU A 124 -5.93 -12.51 0.09
N ASN A 125 -5.33 -12.65 -1.11
CA ASN A 125 -5.46 -13.88 -1.92
C ASN A 125 -4.49 -14.97 -1.45
N ARG A 126 -4.42 -15.22 -0.13
CA ARG A 126 -3.69 -16.32 0.47
C ARG A 126 -4.65 -17.43 0.87
N LEU A 127 -4.15 -18.65 0.99
CA LEU A 127 -4.92 -19.75 1.56
C LEU A 127 -5.25 -19.42 3.02
N PRO A 128 -6.52 -19.47 3.45
CA PRO A 128 -6.90 -19.20 4.84
C PRO A 128 -6.13 -20.08 5.81
N GLY A 129 -5.70 -19.51 6.94
CA GLY A 129 -4.91 -20.23 7.94
C GLY A 129 -3.42 -20.42 7.59
N THR A 130 -2.93 -19.88 6.47
CA THR A 130 -1.50 -19.88 6.13
C THR A 130 -0.84 -18.53 6.42
N PRO A 131 0.43 -18.54 6.90
CA PRO A 131 1.17 -17.30 7.16
C PRO A 131 1.70 -16.68 5.86
N ILE A 132 1.95 -15.37 5.92
CA ILE A 132 2.81 -14.67 4.96
C ILE A 132 4.22 -14.66 5.54
N LEU A 133 5.19 -15.14 4.79
CA LEU A 133 6.56 -15.29 5.24
C LEU A 133 7.43 -14.20 4.61
N GLN A 134 8.08 -13.40 5.45
CA GLN A 134 9.10 -12.47 5.01
C GLN A 134 10.46 -13.10 5.25
N VAL A 135 11.21 -13.33 4.18
CA VAL A 135 12.50 -14.02 4.27
C VAL A 135 13.59 -13.10 3.76
N ALA A 136 14.55 -12.83 4.63
CA ALA A 136 15.79 -12.17 4.28
C ALA A 136 16.84 -13.23 3.93
N SER A 137 17.42 -13.14 2.75
CA SER A 137 18.48 -14.04 2.29
C SER A 137 19.79 -13.28 2.13
N PHE A 138 20.90 -13.91 2.55
CA PHE A 138 22.24 -13.36 2.35
C PHE A 138 22.56 -13.19 0.87
N ASN A 139 22.15 -14.17 0.06
CA ASN A 139 22.27 -14.19 -1.39
C ASN A 139 20.92 -13.91 -2.04
N LYS A 140 20.92 -13.14 -3.14
CA LYS A 140 19.72 -12.88 -3.93
C LYS A 140 19.18 -14.18 -4.50
N GLN A 141 17.86 -14.30 -4.55
CA GLN A 141 17.21 -15.43 -5.20
C GLN A 141 17.25 -15.22 -6.72
N PRO A 142 17.33 -16.28 -7.55
CA PRO A 142 17.45 -16.14 -9.01
C PRO A 142 16.24 -15.44 -9.65
N TYR A 143 15.10 -15.45 -8.98
CA TYR A 143 13.85 -14.81 -9.40
C TYR A 143 13.57 -13.48 -8.69
N CYS A 144 14.49 -12.98 -7.86
CA CYS A 144 14.32 -11.71 -7.15
C CYS A 144 15.64 -10.96 -6.96
N ASP A 145 15.73 -9.77 -7.55
CA ASP A 145 16.90 -8.89 -7.45
C ASP A 145 17.07 -8.24 -6.07
N TYR A 146 16.15 -8.51 -5.14
CA TYR A 146 16.15 -8.00 -3.77
C TYR A 146 16.43 -9.12 -2.77
N LYS A 147 17.06 -8.76 -1.65
CA LYS A 147 17.43 -9.74 -0.59
C LYS A 147 16.26 -10.17 0.27
N TYR A 148 15.18 -9.40 0.26
CA TYR A 148 13.95 -9.69 1.00
C TYR A 148 12.89 -10.17 0.03
N VAL A 149 12.27 -11.31 0.32
CA VAL A 149 11.18 -11.87 -0.48
C VAL A 149 10.03 -12.21 0.43
N PHE A 150 8.82 -11.86 0.01
CA PHE A 150 7.59 -12.27 0.68
C PHE A 150 7.06 -13.53 0.01
N TYR A 151 6.69 -14.53 0.79
CA TYR A 151 6.06 -15.77 0.30
C TYR A 151 4.68 -15.94 0.91
N LYS A 152 3.79 -16.57 0.14
CA LYS A 152 2.49 -17.04 0.61
C LYS A 152 2.10 -18.34 -0.07
N ILE A 153 1.13 -19.04 0.52
CA ILE A 153 0.41 -20.10 -0.16
C ILE A 153 -0.82 -19.51 -0.84
N GLY A 154 -0.94 -19.73 -2.14
CA GLY A 154 -2.12 -19.35 -2.91
C GLY A 154 -3.33 -20.23 -2.60
N PRO A 155 -4.55 -19.81 -2.96
CA PRO A 155 -5.76 -20.62 -2.79
C PRO A 155 -5.70 -21.95 -3.56
N ASP A 156 -4.89 -22.00 -4.61
CA ASP A 156 -4.54 -23.17 -5.42
C ASP A 156 -3.49 -24.09 -4.77
N SER A 157 -3.14 -23.88 -3.50
CA SER A 157 -2.06 -24.60 -2.80
C SER A 157 -0.67 -24.44 -3.45
N THR A 158 -0.44 -23.40 -4.26
CA THR A 158 0.88 -23.14 -4.86
C THR A 158 1.66 -22.09 -4.06
N VAL A 159 2.99 -22.18 -4.05
CA VAL A 159 3.82 -21.14 -3.43
C VAL A 159 3.90 -19.94 -4.37
N ARG A 160 3.56 -18.76 -3.85
CA ARG A 160 3.67 -17.49 -4.57
C ARG A 160 4.64 -16.58 -3.84
N PHE A 161 5.38 -15.78 -4.61
CA PHE A 161 6.32 -14.82 -4.07
C PHE A 161 5.97 -13.39 -4.50
N MET A 162 6.36 -12.43 -3.68
CA MET A 162 6.39 -11.01 -4.00
C MET A 162 7.80 -10.49 -3.71
N CYS A 163 8.47 -10.00 -4.75
CA CYS A 163 9.80 -9.43 -4.69
C CYS A 163 9.68 -7.90 -4.70
N PRO A 164 10.08 -7.22 -3.61
CA PRO A 164 10.14 -5.76 -3.56
C PRO A 164 11.11 -5.22 -4.61
N ASN A 165 10.80 -4.05 -5.15
CA ASN A 165 11.73 -3.32 -6.00
C ASN A 165 12.63 -2.41 -5.15
N HIS A 166 13.94 -2.43 -5.40
CA HIS A 166 14.92 -1.62 -4.66
C HIS A 166 14.59 -0.12 -4.68
N TYR A 167 14.00 0.38 -5.78
CA TYR A 167 13.62 1.77 -5.97
C TYR A 167 12.19 2.08 -5.52
N GLY A 168 11.48 1.12 -4.91
CA GLY A 168 10.09 1.31 -4.46
C GLY A 168 9.09 1.52 -5.60
N LEU A 169 9.43 1.11 -6.83
CA LEU A 169 8.60 1.32 -8.01
C LEU A 169 7.35 0.42 -8.01
N LEU A 170 7.47 -0.84 -8.39
CA LEU A 170 6.40 -1.83 -8.31
C LEU A 170 7.03 -3.19 -7.98
N PRO A 171 6.48 -3.93 -7.00
CA PRO A 171 6.99 -5.25 -6.68
C PRO A 171 6.59 -6.24 -7.77
N SER A 172 7.45 -7.22 -8.05
CA SER A 172 7.11 -8.32 -8.95
C SER A 172 6.46 -9.45 -8.17
N VAL A 173 5.41 -10.06 -8.74
CA VAL A 173 4.68 -11.17 -8.13
C VAL A 173 4.74 -12.36 -9.07
N GLY A 174 5.06 -13.54 -8.53
CA GLY A 174 5.19 -14.77 -9.32
C GLY A 174 4.79 -16.02 -8.56
N ARG A 175 4.86 -17.15 -9.26
CA ARG A 175 4.64 -18.50 -8.73
C ARG A 175 5.97 -19.24 -8.70
N LEU A 176 6.12 -20.14 -7.74
CA LEU A 176 7.23 -21.10 -7.69
C LEU A 176 6.67 -22.48 -7.95
N ASP A 177 7.29 -23.19 -8.90
CA ASP A 177 6.91 -24.56 -9.26
C ASP A 177 7.26 -25.55 -8.13
N SER A 178 8.30 -25.25 -7.34
CA SER A 178 8.69 -26.02 -6.16
C SER A 178 8.68 -25.16 -4.91
N ALA A 179 8.09 -25.69 -3.84
CA ALA A 179 8.03 -25.03 -2.55
C ALA A 179 9.39 -25.08 -1.85
N PRO A 180 10.04 -23.94 -1.52
CA PRO A 180 11.29 -23.97 -0.78
C PRO A 180 11.10 -24.63 0.59
N GLY A 181 12.05 -25.46 1.01
CA GLY A 181 11.91 -26.23 2.26
C GLY A 181 11.69 -25.39 3.52
N PHE A 182 12.20 -24.15 3.56
CA PHE A 182 11.95 -23.22 4.66
C PHE A 182 10.49 -22.72 4.71
N VAL A 183 9.85 -22.56 3.55
CA VAL A 183 8.42 -22.20 3.46
C VAL A 183 7.58 -23.34 3.99
N VAL A 184 7.85 -24.57 3.53
CA VAL A 184 7.08 -25.77 3.92
C VAL A 184 7.14 -25.99 5.43
N LYS A 185 8.31 -25.85 6.06
CA LYS A 185 8.48 -26.03 7.51
C LYS A 185 7.65 -25.07 8.37
N GLN A 186 7.24 -23.92 7.83
CA GLN A 186 6.44 -22.92 8.54
C GLN A 186 4.93 -23.08 8.31
N LEU A 187 4.51 -24.06 7.51
CA LEU A 187 3.10 -24.34 7.25
C LEU A 187 2.46 -25.21 8.34
N PRO A 188 1.13 -25.18 8.49
CA PRO A 188 0.40 -26.15 9.30
C PRO A 188 0.70 -27.60 8.87
N ILE A 189 0.71 -28.54 9.83
CA ILE A 189 1.09 -29.96 9.62
C ILE A 189 0.31 -30.60 8.46
N GLN A 190 -0.98 -30.30 8.32
CA GLN A 190 -1.83 -30.80 7.24
C GLN A 190 -1.30 -30.43 5.85
N LEU A 191 -0.84 -29.18 5.68
CA LEU A 191 -0.26 -28.69 4.44
C LEU A 191 1.15 -29.22 4.22
N GLN A 192 1.95 -29.38 5.29
CA GLN A 192 3.26 -30.01 5.19
C GLN A 192 3.18 -31.42 4.59
N ASN A 193 2.20 -32.21 5.03
CA ASN A 193 2.01 -33.57 4.53
C ASN A 193 1.60 -33.59 3.06
N LYS A 194 0.77 -32.64 2.62
CA LYS A 194 0.37 -32.49 1.21
C LYS A 194 1.58 -32.19 0.31
N PHE A 195 2.41 -31.21 0.69
CA PHE A 195 3.61 -30.86 -0.08
C PHE A 195 4.68 -31.97 -0.08
N LYS A 196 4.74 -32.81 0.96
CA LYS A 196 5.61 -34.00 0.99
C LYS A 196 5.11 -35.12 0.08
N GLN A 197 3.80 -35.36 0.05
CA GLN A 197 3.21 -36.35 -0.86
C GLN A 197 3.41 -35.98 -2.33
N ASP A 198 3.26 -34.69 -2.66
CA ASP A 198 3.50 -34.21 -4.03
C ASP A 198 4.99 -34.36 -4.43
N SER A 199 5.94 -34.15 -3.49
CA SER A 199 7.37 -34.36 -3.77
C SER A 199 7.77 -35.83 -3.91
N ASP A 200 7.07 -36.75 -3.25
CA ASP A 200 7.34 -38.20 -3.34
C ASP A 200 6.67 -38.86 -4.57
N SER A 201 5.78 -38.13 -5.24
CA SER A 201 5.03 -38.58 -6.44
C SER A 201 5.63 -38.15 -7.78
N LEU A 202 6.74 -37.41 -7.74
CA LEU A 202 7.54 -36.91 -8.87
C LEU A 202 8.87 -37.66 -8.95
#